data_AF-A0A0C2FSD0-F1
#
_entry.id   AF-A0A0C2FSD0-F1
#
_cell.length_a   1.000
_cell.length_b   1.000
_cell.length_c   1.000
_cell.angle_alpha   90.00
_cell.angle_beta   90.00
_cell.angle_gamma   90.00
#
_symmetry.space_group_name_H-M   'P 1'
#
loop_
_entity.id
_entity.type
_entity.pdbx_description
1 polymer ?
#
loop_
_entity_poly.entity_id
_entity_poly.type
_entity_poly.pdbx_seq_one_letter_code
_entity_poly.pdbx_strand_id
1 'polypeptide(L)'
;TVLFHQGDPGKNWYIILRGSVDVSIHGKGVVCTLQEGDDFGKLALVNDSPRAATITLREDHAQFLTVDKHDFNRILRDVEANTVRLKEHGQDVLVLEKINLPRGAAIEGGLTNTGKGHCW
;
A
#
# COMPACT_ATOMS: atom_id res chain seq x y z
N THR A 1 -6.96 21.52 1.81
CA THR A 1 -5.94 21.28 2.87
C THR A 1 -4.84 20.38 2.35
N VAL A 2 -3.56 20.63 2.65
CA VAL A 2 -2.46 19.75 2.27
C VAL A 2 -2.20 18.75 3.39
N LEU A 3 -2.08 17.46 3.06
CA LEU A 3 -1.84 16.40 4.04
C LEU A 3 -0.33 16.16 4.27
N PHE A 4 0.45 16.18 3.20
CA PHE A 4 1.92 16.22 3.22
C PHE A 4 2.46 16.69 1.87
N HIS A 5 3.70 17.15 1.87
CA HIS A 5 4.41 17.60 0.68
C HIS A 5 5.34 16.54 0.12
N GLN A 6 5.58 16.63 -1.19
CA GLN A 6 6.70 15.95 -1.83
C GLN A 6 8.01 16.36 -1.13
N GLY A 7 8.86 15.38 -0.83
CA GLY A 7 10.12 15.57 -0.10
C GLY A 7 10.00 15.40 1.42
N ASP A 8 8.78 15.38 1.98
CA ASP A 8 8.61 15.14 3.42
C ASP A 8 9.03 13.71 3.80
N PRO A 9 9.46 13.46 5.05
CA PRO A 9 9.67 12.09 5.53
C PRO A 9 8.38 11.26 5.52
N GLY A 10 8.45 10.01 5.04
CA GLY A 10 7.34 9.06 5.11
C GLY A 10 7.11 8.54 6.53
N LYS A 11 5.99 8.90 7.14
CA LYS A 11 5.64 8.46 8.52
C LYS A 11 4.40 7.57 8.61
N ASN A 12 3.44 7.78 7.72
CA ASN A 12 2.16 7.07 7.74
C ASN A 12 1.74 6.60 6.34
N TRP A 13 0.96 5.54 6.30
CA TRP A 13 0.18 5.08 5.16
C TRP A 13 -1.30 5.38 5.41
N TYR A 14 -2.03 5.73 4.35
CA TYR A 14 -3.40 6.24 4.44
C TYR A 14 -4.32 5.42 3.52
N ILE A 15 -5.54 5.17 3.98
CA ILE A 15 -6.65 4.63 3.18
C ILE A 15 -7.80 5.62 3.25
N ILE A 16 -8.41 5.94 2.12
CA ILE A 16 -9.51 6.91 2.00
C ILE A 16 -10.81 6.21 2.38
N LEU A 17 -11.40 6.60 3.51
CA LEU A 17 -12.72 6.12 3.93
C LEU A 17 -13.84 6.98 3.36
N ARG A 18 -13.59 8.29 3.22
CA ARG A 18 -14.54 9.24 2.65
C ARG A 18 -13.84 10.40 1.96
N GLY A 19 -14.37 10.86 0.83
CA GLY A 19 -13.89 12.01 0.06
C GLY A 19 -12.80 11.67 -0.96
N SER A 20 -12.06 12.68 -1.42
CA SER A 20 -11.05 12.53 -2.47
C SER A 20 -9.83 13.45 -2.27
N VAL A 21 -8.70 13.04 -2.85
CA VAL A 21 -7.43 13.78 -2.81
C VAL A 21 -6.77 13.86 -4.18
N ASP A 22 -6.07 14.96 -4.44
CA ASP A 22 -5.19 15.10 -5.59
C ASP A 22 -3.75 14.73 -5.23
N VAL A 23 -3.12 13.99 -6.14
CA VAL A 23 -1.70 13.66 -6.11
C VAL A 23 -0.98 14.58 -7.08
N SER A 24 -0.02 15.34 -6.60
CA SER A 24 0.73 16.29 -7.42
C SER A 24 2.24 16.12 -7.28
N ILE A 25 2.96 16.28 -8.39
CA ILE A 25 4.42 16.16 -8.45
C ILE A 25 4.99 17.48 -8.97
N HIS A 26 6.06 17.95 -8.33
CA HIS A 26 6.78 19.14 -8.73
C HIS A 26 7.21 19.04 -10.21
N GLY A 27 6.88 20.06 -11.00
CA GLY A 27 7.14 20.10 -12.44
C GLY A 27 6.15 19.32 -13.32
N LYS A 28 5.23 18.53 -12.75
CA LYS A 28 4.19 17.81 -13.50
C LYS A 28 2.75 18.26 -13.17
N GLY A 29 2.56 18.95 -12.05
CA GLY A 29 1.22 19.34 -11.59
C GLY A 29 0.46 18.14 -10.98
N VAL A 30 -0.87 18.17 -11.06
CA VAL A 30 -1.72 17.05 -10.61
C VAL A 30 -1.60 15.90 -11.60
N VAL A 31 -1.16 14.74 -11.12
CA VAL A 31 -0.92 13.54 -11.94
C VAL A 31 -2.05 12.53 -11.84
N CYS A 32 -2.77 12.49 -10.72
CA CYS A 32 -4.00 11.71 -10.55
C CYS A 32 -4.82 12.22 -9.36
N THR A 33 -6.05 11.72 -9.27
CA THR A 33 -6.97 11.92 -8.15
C THR A 33 -7.33 10.56 -7.58
N LEU A 34 -7.31 10.43 -6.26
CA LEU A 34 -7.69 9.22 -5.53
C LEU A 34 -9.02 9.43 -4.81
N GLN A 35 -9.81 8.37 -4.70
CA GLN A 35 -11.17 8.39 -4.16
C GLN A 35 -11.34 7.35 -3.04
N GLU A 36 -12.55 7.26 -2.49
CA GLU A 36 -12.91 6.29 -1.45
C GLU A 36 -12.51 4.85 -1.84
N GLY A 37 -11.86 4.15 -0.92
CA GLY A 37 -11.30 2.82 -1.14
C GLY A 37 -9.86 2.80 -1.63
N ASP A 38 -9.34 3.91 -2.17
CA ASP A 38 -7.93 4.01 -2.56
C ASP A 38 -7.00 4.20 -1.35
N ASP A 39 -5.73 3.85 -1.54
CA ASP A 39 -4.66 4.00 -0.56
C ASP A 39 -3.48 4.82 -1.10
N PHE A 40 -2.73 5.50 -0.22
CA PHE A 40 -1.55 6.26 -0.62
C PHE A 40 -0.51 6.42 0.48
N GLY A 41 0.74 6.67 0.08
CA GLY A 41 1.85 6.95 0.98
C GLY A 41 2.64 5.73 1.46
N LYS A 42 2.32 4.50 1.01
CA LYS A 42 3.10 3.31 1.39
C LYS A 42 4.54 3.32 0.86
N LEU A 43 4.77 3.89 -0.33
CA LEU A 43 6.07 3.82 -1.01
C LEU A 43 7.21 4.40 -0.17
N ALA A 44 6.98 5.54 0.47
CA ALA A 44 7.95 6.20 1.34
C ALA A 44 8.27 5.40 2.61
N LEU A 45 7.34 4.55 3.06
CA LEU A 45 7.58 3.65 4.20
C LEU A 45 8.41 2.44 3.78
N VAL A 46 8.06 1.82 2.65
CA VAL A 46 8.74 0.63 2.11
C VAL A 46 10.20 0.93 1.76
N ASN A 47 10.44 2.05 1.07
CA ASN A 47 11.77 2.37 0.56
C ASN A 47 12.62 3.21 1.52
N ASP A 48 12.09 3.52 2.71
CA ASP A 48 12.68 4.48 3.66
C ASP A 48 13.13 5.79 2.98
N SER A 49 12.27 6.32 2.11
CA SER A 49 12.58 7.44 1.24
C SER A 49 11.62 8.62 1.46
N PRO A 50 11.98 9.85 1.03
CA PRO A 50 11.07 10.98 1.05
C PRO A 50 9.80 10.75 0.21
N ARG A 51 8.72 11.48 0.52
CA ARG A 51 7.47 11.46 -0.26
C ARG A 51 7.74 11.82 -1.72
N ALA A 52 7.27 10.99 -2.64
CA ALA A 52 7.43 11.22 -4.09
C ALA A 52 6.46 12.27 -4.66
N ALA A 53 5.40 12.61 -3.92
CA ALA A 53 4.34 13.53 -4.36
C ALA A 53 3.72 14.27 -3.16
N THR A 54 3.05 15.39 -3.43
CA THR A 54 2.23 16.14 -2.50
C THR A 54 0.78 15.65 -2.58
N ILE A 55 0.12 15.50 -1.43
CA ILE A 55 -1.29 15.09 -1.33
C ILE A 55 -2.13 16.26 -0.82
N THR A 56 -3.17 16.62 -1.56
CA THR A 56 -4.07 17.73 -1.23
C THR A 56 -5.52 17.24 -1.22
N LEU A 57 -6.26 17.55 -0.17
CA LEU A 57 -7.69 17.29 -0.09
C LEU A 57 -8.45 18.10 -1.15
N ARG A 58 -9.35 17.46 -1.88
CA ARG A 58 -10.28 18.11 -2.81
C ARG A 58 -11.57 18.58 -2.14
N GLU A 59 -11.85 18.06 -0.96
CA GLU A 59 -13.11 18.24 -0.23
C GLU A 59 -12.83 18.56 1.24
N ASP A 60 -13.73 19.31 1.89
CA ASP A 60 -13.55 19.76 3.28
C ASP A 60 -13.74 18.64 4.32
N HIS A 61 -14.44 17.56 3.96
CA HIS A 61 -14.85 16.49 4.89
C HIS A 61 -14.31 15.11 4.50
N ALA A 62 -13.00 15.02 4.24
CA ALA A 62 -12.34 13.74 3.99
C ALA A 62 -12.04 12.97 5.29
N GLN A 63 -12.17 11.64 5.24
CA GLN A 63 -11.86 10.74 6.35
C GLN A 63 -10.85 9.69 5.90
N PHE A 64 -9.86 9.41 6.74
CA PHE A 64 -8.78 8.48 6.43
C PHE A 64 -8.58 7.49 7.58
N LEU A 65 -8.35 6.22 7.23
CA LEU A 65 -7.67 5.30 8.12
C LEU A 65 -6.16 5.52 7.97
N THR A 66 -5.43 5.47 9.08
CA THR A 66 -3.98 5.69 9.09
C THR A 66 -3.26 4.56 9.78
N VAL A 67 -2.13 4.16 9.21
CA VAL A 67 -1.20 3.18 9.78
C VAL A 67 0.16 3.84 9.87
N ASP A 68 0.74 3.90 11.06
CA ASP A 68 2.07 4.46 11.24
C ASP A 68 3.16 3.50 10.74
N LYS A 69 4.38 4.01 10.58
CA LYS A 69 5.52 3.23 10.09
C LYS A 69 5.87 2.01 10.96
N HIS A 70 5.69 2.10 12.27
CA HIS A 70 6.02 1.00 13.17
C HIS A 70 5.05 -0.17 12.95
N ASP A 71 3.76 0.13 12.94
CA ASP A 71 2.71 -0.87 12.72
C ASP A 71 2.72 -1.39 11.27
N PHE A 72 3.01 -0.53 10.29
CA PHE A 72 3.21 -0.94 8.91
C PHE A 72 4.34 -1.96 8.78
N ASN A 73 5.49 -1.71 9.40
CA ASN A 73 6.63 -2.62 9.40
C ASN A 73 6.33 -3.93 10.14
N ARG A 74 5.57 -3.88 11.24
CA ARG A 74 5.12 -5.08 11.96
C ARG A 74 4.27 -5.96 11.05
N ILE A 75 3.26 -5.37 10.40
CA ILE A 75 2.35 -6.08 9.48
C ILE A 75 3.13 -6.68 8.30
N LEU A 76 4.03 -5.93 7.68
CA LEU A 76 4.85 -6.43 6.56
C LEU A 76 5.73 -7.61 6.97
N ARG A 77 6.40 -7.53 8.12
CA ARG A 77 7.22 -8.64 8.62
C ARG A 77 6.39 -9.89 8.86
N ASP A 78 5.17 -9.75 9.38
CA ASP A 78 4.28 -10.88 9.60
C ASP A 78 3.81 -11.50 8.27
N VAL A 79 3.66 -10.69 7.20
CA VAL A 79 3.35 -11.18 5.85
C VAL A 79 4.57 -11.84 5.19
N GLU A 80 5.75 -11.22 5.26
CA GLU A 80 6.99 -11.79 4.71
C GLU A 80 7.40 -13.07 5.43
N ALA A 81 7.16 -13.18 6.74
CA ALA A 81 7.34 -14.41 7.50
C ALA A 81 6.43 -15.55 7.02
N ASN A 82 5.36 -15.22 6.29
CA ASN A 82 4.49 -16.22 5.65
C ASN A 82 5.02 -16.63 4.27
N THR A 83 5.98 -15.95 3.66
CA THR A 83 6.49 -16.29 2.33
C THR A 83 7.87 -16.95 2.42
N VAL A 84 7.96 -18.25 2.12
CA VAL A 84 9.23 -18.97 2.01
C VAL A 84 9.64 -19.03 0.53
N ARG A 85 10.84 -18.56 0.21
CA ARG A 85 11.41 -18.62 -1.14
C ARG A 85 12.61 -19.55 -1.16
N LEU A 86 12.56 -20.60 -1.98
CA LEU A 86 13.71 -21.44 -2.30
C LEU A 86 14.35 -20.91 -3.58
N LYS A 87 15.67 -20.69 -3.52
CA LYS A 87 16.47 -20.23 -4.66
C LYS A 87 17.45 -21.31 -5.10
N GLU A 88 17.55 -21.53 -6.42
CA GLU A 88 18.67 -22.26 -7.05
C GLU A 88 19.36 -21.33 -8.04
N HIS A 89 20.70 -21.32 -8.02
CA HIS A 89 21.52 -20.43 -8.85
C HIS A 89 21.12 -18.94 -8.80
N GLY A 90 20.54 -18.50 -7.67
CA GLY A 90 20.10 -17.12 -7.46
C GLY A 90 18.72 -16.78 -8.02
N GLN A 91 18.03 -17.73 -8.67
CA GLN A 91 16.65 -17.56 -9.13
C GLN A 91 15.67 -18.23 -8.16
N ASP A 92 14.51 -17.60 -7.93
CA ASP A 92 13.43 -18.19 -7.13
C ASP A 92 12.84 -19.39 -7.90
N VAL A 93 12.99 -20.60 -7.35
CA VAL A 93 12.47 -21.86 -7.94
C VAL A 93 11.17 -22.29 -7.25
N LEU A 94 10.97 -21.94 -5.98
CA LEU A 94 9.73 -22.19 -5.26
C LEU A 94 9.39 -21.01 -4.35
N VAL A 95 8.14 -20.54 -4.43
CA VAL A 95 7.59 -19.55 -3.49
C VAL A 95 6.40 -20.21 -2.79
N LEU A 96 6.52 -20.41 -1.49
CA LEU A 96 5.47 -20.96 -0.63
C LEU A 96 4.89 -19.82 0.21
N GLU A 97 3.57 -19.64 0.16
CA GLU A 97 2.87 -18.70 1.04
C GLU A 97 2.09 -19.49 2.10
N LYS A 98 2.41 -19.24 3.36
CA LYS A 98 1.73 -19.81 4.51
C LYS A 98 0.44 -19.03 4.75
N ILE A 99 -0.66 -19.59 4.29
CA ILE A 99 -1.98 -19.01 4.51
C ILE A 99 -2.36 -19.24 5.98
N ASN A 100 -2.36 -18.18 6.79
CA ASN A 100 -2.95 -18.21 8.12
C ASN A 100 -4.48 -18.15 7.98
N LEU A 101 -5.10 -19.31 7.76
CA LEU A 101 -6.56 -19.41 7.85
C LEU A 101 -7.00 -19.17 9.31
N PRO A 102 -8.01 -18.32 9.55
CA PRO A 102 -8.61 -18.23 10.87
C PRO A 102 -9.15 -19.60 11.28
N ARG A 103 -8.93 -20.00 12.55
CA ARG A 103 -9.40 -21.30 13.06
C ARG A 103 -10.92 -21.38 12.87
N GLY A 104 -11.37 -22.17 11.90
CA GLY A 104 -12.79 -22.40 11.61
C GLY A 104 -13.25 -22.12 10.18
N ALA A 105 -12.40 -21.60 9.28
CA ALA A 105 -12.78 -21.44 7.88
C ALA A 105 -12.69 -22.78 7.12
N ALA A 106 -13.85 -23.37 6.80
CA ALA A 106 -13.95 -24.49 5.87
C ALA A 106 -13.52 -24.03 4.47
N ILE A 107 -12.65 -24.82 3.82
CA ILE A 107 -12.15 -24.55 2.47
C ILE A 107 -13.19 -25.11 1.49
N GLU A 108 -14.07 -24.27 0.95
CA GLU A 108 -14.75 -24.59 -0.31
C GLU A 108 -13.90 -24.06 -1.46
N GLY A 109 -13.42 -24.99 -2.29
CA GLY A 109 -12.54 -24.71 -3.41
C GLY A 109 -13.22 -23.83 -4.47
N GLY A 110 -12.49 -22.82 -4.93
CA GLY A 110 -12.88 -21.99 -6.06
C GLY A 110 -11.65 -21.46 -6.78
N LEU A 111 -11.32 -22.09 -7.92
CA LEU A 111 -10.44 -21.49 -8.91
C LEU A 111 -11.10 -20.21 -9.44
N THR A 112 -10.47 -19.05 -9.26
CA THR A 112 -10.72 -17.90 -10.13
C THR A 112 -9.41 -17.20 -10.49
N ASN A 113 -9.02 -17.43 -11.74
CA ASN A 113 -8.08 -16.63 -12.51
C ASN A 113 -8.66 -15.22 -12.69
N THR A 114 -8.02 -14.19 -12.15
CA THR A 114 -8.19 -12.81 -12.65
C THR A 114 -6.85 -12.09 -12.64
N GLY A 115 -6.21 -12.01 -13.80
CA GLY A 115 -5.16 -11.03 -14.05
C GLY A 115 -5.75 -9.62 -13.99
N LYS A 116 -5.26 -8.80 -13.08
CA LYS A 116 -5.32 -7.34 -13.18
C LYS A 116 -3.94 -6.78 -12.90
N GLY A 117 -3.35 -6.19 -13.94
CA GLY A 117 -2.08 -5.50 -13.86
C GLY A 117 -2.22 -4.26 -12.99
N HIS A 118 -1.39 -4.18 -11.95
CA HIS A 118 -1.13 -2.95 -11.22
C HIS A 118 0.03 -2.24 -11.90
N CYS A 119 -0.22 -1.04 -12.44
CA CYS A 119 0.83 -0.14 -12.87
C CYS A 119 1.49 0.45 -11.62
N TRP A 120 2.81 0.29 -11.52
CA TRP A 120 3.68 0.78 -10.45
C TRP A 120 4.07 2.24 -10.67
#